data_AF-A0A0F9BU41-F1
#
_entry.id   AF-A0A0F9BU41-F1
#
_cell.length_a   1.000
_cell.length_b   1.000
_cell.length_c   1.000
_cell.angle_alpha   90.00
_cell.angle_beta   90.00
_cell.angle_gamma   90.00
#
_symmetry.space_group_name_H-M   'P 1'
#
loop_
_entity.id
_entity.type
_entity.pdbx_description
1 polymer ?
#
loop_
_entity_poly.entity_id
_entity_poly.type
_entity_poly.pdbx_seq_one_letter_code
_entity_poly.pdbx_strand_id
1 'polypeptide(L)'
;EFSHPFGSVNNVLHRIFCRSVEAGGASETVTQNGYLPSDPFTGIWGPVYRLLCDVGDPQRSRWQITTGQSGQPGSKHYDDMIEGWVSGRTNPVYLEEHEVHGAGGAKHLRLHPD
;
A
#
# COMPACT_ATOMS: atom_id res chain seq x y z
N GLU A 1 -5.84 7.07 -10.14
CA GLU A 1 -4.63 6.39 -10.65
C GLU A 1 -3.48 6.64 -9.67
N PHE A 2 -2.57 5.68 -9.50
CA PHE A 2 -1.27 5.86 -8.88
C PHE A 2 -0.25 6.15 -9.98
N SER A 3 -0.05 7.43 -10.28
CA SER A 3 0.84 7.89 -11.34
C SER A 3 2.30 7.88 -10.89
N HIS A 4 3.20 7.57 -11.80
CA HIS A 4 4.65 7.56 -11.56
C HIS A 4 5.34 8.67 -12.38
N PRO A 5 6.38 9.35 -11.86
CA PRO A 5 7.07 10.42 -12.61
C PRO A 5 7.57 10.02 -14.00
N PHE A 6 8.09 8.80 -14.15
CA PHE A 6 8.52 8.26 -15.46
C PHE A 6 7.38 7.68 -16.31
N GLY A 7 6.17 7.54 -15.76
CA GLY A 7 5.04 6.96 -16.46
C GLY A 7 4.46 7.87 -17.53
N SER A 8 4.63 9.19 -17.42
CA SER A 8 4.10 10.18 -18.38
C SER A 8 4.89 10.29 -19.69
N VAL A 9 6.07 9.66 -19.77
CA VAL A 9 6.97 9.79 -20.93
C VAL A 9 6.42 9.08 -22.16
N ASN A 10 5.91 7.85 -22.00
CA ASN A 10 5.25 7.09 -23.06
C ASN A 10 4.40 5.94 -22.49
N ASN A 11 3.56 5.33 -23.33
CA ASN A 11 2.62 4.29 -22.93
C ASN A 11 3.29 3.01 -22.40
N VAL A 12 4.51 2.68 -22.83
CA VAL A 12 5.23 1.51 -22.33
C VAL A 12 5.66 1.74 -20.88
N LEU A 13 6.21 2.91 -20.59
CA LEU A 13 6.59 3.29 -19.22
C LEU A 13 5.35 3.50 -18.36
N HIS A 14 4.27 4.09 -18.88
CA HIS A 14 3.00 4.18 -18.16
C HIS A 14 2.55 2.80 -17.66
N ARG A 15 2.55 1.78 -18.53
CA ARG A 15 2.15 0.41 -18.18
C ARG A 15 3.06 -0.25 -17.15
N ILE A 16 4.36 0.02 -17.19
CA ILE A 16 5.32 -0.57 -16.25
C ILE A 16 5.18 0.07 -14.87
N PHE A 17 5.05 1.39 -14.82
CA PHE A 17 5.23 2.15 -13.59
C PHE A 17 3.91 2.57 -12.91
N CYS A 18 2.86 2.89 -13.67
CA CYS A 18 1.60 3.38 -13.12
C CYS A 18 0.64 2.22 -12.78
N ARG A 19 -0.28 2.45 -11.83
CA ARG A 19 -1.38 1.54 -11.52
C ARG A 19 -2.70 2.28 -11.46
N SER A 20 -3.78 1.69 -11.96
CA SER A 20 -5.11 2.28 -11.86
C SER A 20 -6.10 1.25 -11.33
N VAL A 21 -6.91 1.66 -10.36
CA VAL A 21 -7.96 0.85 -9.75
C VAL A 21 -9.17 1.72 -9.46
N GLU A 22 -10.35 1.11 -9.49
CA GLU A 22 -11.57 1.71 -8.99
C GLU A 22 -11.61 1.56 -7.46
N ALA A 23 -11.92 2.66 -6.77
CA ALA A 23 -12.08 2.67 -5.32
C ALA A 23 -13.25 3.56 -4.96
N GLY A 24 -14.02 3.16 -3.93
CA GLY A 24 -15.08 3.99 -3.37
C GLY A 24 -14.54 5.11 -2.48
N GLY A 25 -15.45 5.92 -1.97
CA GLY A 25 -15.14 7.06 -1.11
C GLY A 25 -15.20 8.40 -1.85
N ALA A 26 -15.04 9.46 -1.06
CA ALA A 26 -14.98 10.86 -1.48
C ALA A 26 -14.33 11.69 -0.37
N SER A 27 -14.05 12.96 -0.65
CA SER A 27 -13.44 13.92 0.28
C SER A 27 -14.19 14.05 1.62
N GLU A 28 -15.49 13.80 1.61
CA GLU A 28 -16.39 13.92 2.76
C GLU A 28 -16.65 12.60 3.50
N THR A 29 -16.10 11.49 2.99
CA THR A 29 -16.30 10.16 3.58
C THR A 29 -15.09 9.70 4.39
N VAL A 30 -15.30 8.75 5.31
CA VAL A 30 -14.21 8.15 6.13
C VAL A 30 -13.10 7.56 5.25
N THR A 31 -13.49 6.84 4.19
CA THR A 31 -12.55 6.42 3.15
C THR A 31 -12.27 7.60 2.23
N GLN A 32 -11.40 8.51 2.67
CA GLN A 32 -11.21 9.84 2.08
C GLN A 32 -10.41 9.82 0.76
N ASN A 33 -10.86 9.06 -0.22
CA ASN A 33 -10.35 9.05 -1.58
C ASN A 33 -10.95 10.26 -2.33
N GLY A 34 -10.25 11.38 -2.28
CA GLY A 34 -10.75 12.65 -2.80
C GLY A 34 -10.33 12.93 -4.24
N TYR A 35 -11.14 13.75 -4.91
CA TYR A 35 -10.95 14.21 -6.28
C TYR A 35 -11.30 15.69 -6.38
N LEU A 36 -10.88 16.36 -7.45
CA LEU A 36 -11.28 17.75 -7.73
C LEU A 36 -12.64 17.77 -8.43
N PRO A 37 -13.57 18.69 -8.08
CA PRO A 37 -14.82 18.83 -8.83
C PRO A 37 -14.65 19.14 -10.32
N SER A 38 -13.53 19.77 -10.70
CA SER A 38 -13.19 20.08 -12.09
C SER A 38 -12.74 18.86 -12.91
N ASP A 39 -12.32 17.78 -12.26
CA ASP A 39 -11.97 16.49 -12.87
C ASP A 39 -12.57 15.37 -12.01
N PRO A 40 -13.90 15.20 -12.08
CA PRO A 40 -14.64 14.40 -11.12
C PRO A 40 -14.26 12.91 -11.22
N PHE A 41 -14.22 12.24 -10.07
CA PHE A 41 -13.92 10.81 -9.92
C PHE A 41 -12.48 10.38 -10.24
N THR A 42 -11.61 11.28 -10.69
CA THR A 42 -10.17 11.04 -10.72
C THR A 42 -9.57 11.28 -9.34
N GLY A 43 -9.36 10.20 -8.58
CA GLY A 43 -8.76 10.29 -7.24
C GLY A 43 -7.35 10.89 -7.28
N ILE A 44 -7.12 11.94 -6.50
CA ILE A 44 -5.83 12.65 -6.41
C ILE A 44 -5.21 12.63 -5.00
N TRP A 45 -5.95 12.22 -3.98
CA TRP A 45 -5.40 11.88 -2.66
C TRP A 45 -6.22 10.77 -2.00
N GLY A 46 -5.63 10.12 -1.00
CA GLY A 46 -6.26 9.08 -0.22
C GLY A 46 -5.40 8.65 0.97
N PRO A 47 -5.91 7.78 1.86
CA PRO A 47 -5.17 7.28 3.01
C PRO A 47 -4.01 6.38 2.56
N VAL A 48 -2.78 6.85 2.76
CA VAL A 48 -1.55 6.12 2.41
C VAL A 48 -1.27 4.98 3.38
N TYR A 49 -1.64 5.15 4.66
CA TYR A 49 -1.44 4.19 5.73
C TYR A 49 -2.69 4.11 6.61
N ARG A 50 -3.08 2.90 6.99
CA ARG A 50 -4.14 2.62 7.95
C ARG A 50 -3.58 1.72 9.05
N LEU A 51 -3.86 2.05 10.31
CA LEU A 51 -3.45 1.28 11.48
C LEU A 51 -4.64 1.07 12.40
N LEU A 52 -4.84 -0.18 12.80
CA LEU A 52 -5.71 -0.57 13.89
C LEU A 52 -4.81 -1.10 15.03
N CYS A 53 -4.74 -0.36 16.13
CA CYS A 53 -3.91 -0.69 17.28
C CYS A 53 -4.79 -1.24 18.41
N ASP A 54 -4.54 -2.48 18.83
CA ASP A 54 -5.12 -3.02 20.06
C ASP A 54 -4.15 -2.75 21.21
N VAL A 55 -4.50 -1.77 22.05
CA VAL A 55 -3.64 -1.33 23.16
C VAL A 55 -3.56 -2.38 24.27
N GLY A 56 -4.58 -3.23 24.42
CA GLY A 56 -4.60 -4.30 25.42
C GLY A 56 -3.84 -5.54 24.97
N ASP A 57 -3.75 -5.76 23.66
CA ASP A 57 -2.98 -6.85 23.05
C ASP A 57 -2.36 -6.42 21.71
N PRO A 58 -1.15 -5.82 21.74
CA PRO A 58 -0.50 -5.29 20.53
C PRO A 58 -0.31 -6.30 19.39
N GLN A 59 -0.22 -7.61 19.66
CA GLN A 59 -0.11 -8.66 18.63
C GLN A 59 -1.37 -8.78 17.76
N ARG A 60 -2.52 -8.29 18.24
CA ARG A 60 -3.77 -8.24 17.47
C ARG A 60 -3.88 -7.01 16.57
N SER A 61 -2.87 -6.14 16.57
CA SER A 61 -2.84 -4.95 15.73
C SER A 61 -2.73 -5.29 14.25
N ARG A 62 -3.27 -4.40 13.41
CA ARG A 62 -3.37 -4.59 11.96
C ARG A 62 -2.98 -3.32 11.25
N TRP A 63 -2.40 -3.44 10.06
CA TRP A 63 -1.99 -2.30 9.25
C TRP A 63 -2.26 -2.52 7.77
N GLN A 64 -2.27 -1.45 6.99
CA GLN A 64 -2.39 -1.51 5.54
C GLN A 64 -1.76 -0.26 4.90
N ILE A 65 -1.15 -0.40 3.73
CA ILE A 65 -0.76 0.73 2.86
C ILE A 65 -1.47 0.66 1.52
N THR A 66 -1.36 1.72 0.72
CA THR A 66 -1.97 1.82 -0.63
C THR A 66 -1.41 0.82 -1.64
N THR A 67 -0.14 0.95 -2.01
CA THR A 67 0.45 0.20 -3.14
C THR A 67 1.14 -1.08 -2.70
N GLY A 68 2.38 -0.97 -2.25
CA GLY A 68 3.23 -2.06 -1.85
C GLY A 68 4.47 -1.49 -1.16
N GLN A 69 5.19 -2.32 -0.40
CA GLN A 69 6.32 -1.86 0.41
C GLN A 69 7.56 -1.47 -0.42
N SER A 70 7.62 -1.90 -1.68
CA SER A 70 8.77 -1.68 -2.54
C SER A 70 8.54 -0.52 -3.53
N GLY A 71 9.53 0.35 -3.68
CA GLY A 71 9.55 1.36 -4.75
C GLY A 71 10.09 0.85 -6.10
N GLN A 72 10.44 -0.44 -6.20
CA GLN A 72 11.01 -1.03 -7.42
C GLN A 72 9.90 -1.66 -8.27
N PRO A 73 9.63 -1.19 -9.51
CA PRO A 73 8.52 -1.69 -10.34
C PRO A 73 8.58 -3.18 -10.68
N GLY A 74 9.78 -3.77 -10.69
CA GLY A 74 9.98 -5.21 -10.90
C GLY A 74 9.82 -6.06 -9.64
N SER A 75 9.59 -5.45 -8.48
CA SER A 75 9.36 -6.15 -7.22
C SER A 75 7.95 -6.69 -7.16
N LYS A 76 7.79 -7.93 -6.66
CA LYS A 76 6.47 -8.48 -6.32
C LYS A 76 5.74 -7.69 -5.23
N HIS A 77 6.44 -6.80 -4.53
CA HIS A 77 5.91 -5.95 -3.46
C HIS A 77 5.72 -4.49 -3.88
N TYR A 78 5.63 -4.22 -5.19
CA TYR A 78 5.42 -2.85 -5.71
C TYR A 78 3.96 -2.39 -5.57
N ASP A 79 3.02 -3.31 -5.77
CA ASP A 79 1.59 -3.06 -5.94
C ASP A 79 0.70 -4.16 -5.33
N ASP A 80 1.28 -5.08 -4.57
CA ASP A 80 0.60 -6.27 -4.03
C ASP A 80 -0.44 -5.97 -2.95
N MET A 81 -0.41 -4.78 -2.36
CA MET A 81 -1.37 -4.36 -1.33
C MET A 81 -2.56 -3.59 -1.87
N ILE A 82 -2.56 -3.20 -3.16
CA ILE A 82 -3.64 -2.40 -3.78
C ILE A 82 -5.00 -3.05 -3.59
N GLU A 83 -5.12 -4.34 -3.87
CA GLU A 83 -6.41 -5.04 -3.77
C GLU A 83 -6.93 -5.04 -2.32
N GLY A 84 -6.03 -5.32 -1.36
CA GLY A 84 -6.38 -5.28 0.06
C GLY A 84 -6.74 -3.88 0.52
N TRP A 85 -6.06 -2.85 0.02
CA TRP A 85 -6.36 -1.45 0.32
C TRP A 85 -7.73 -1.03 -0.21
N VAL A 86 -8.09 -1.42 -1.44
CA VAL A 86 -9.40 -1.14 -2.05
C VAL A 86 -10.52 -1.83 -1.27
N SER A 87 -10.34 -3.11 -0.92
CA SER A 87 -11.38 -3.88 -0.21
C SER A 87 -11.40 -3.69 1.31
N GLY A 88 -10.55 -2.81 1.86
CA GLY A 88 -10.43 -2.58 3.30
C GLY A 88 -9.83 -3.76 4.10
N ARG A 89 -9.17 -4.72 3.44
CA ARG A 89 -8.42 -5.79 4.13
C ARG A 89 -7.15 -5.22 4.75
N THR A 90 -6.70 -5.84 5.84
CA THR A 90 -5.52 -5.44 6.59
C THR A 90 -4.56 -6.61 6.81
N ASN A 91 -3.30 -6.28 7.05
CA ASN A 91 -2.22 -7.20 7.35
C ASN A 91 -1.96 -7.23 8.87
N PRO A 92 -1.51 -8.35 9.44
CA PRO A 92 -1.07 -8.39 10.84
C PRO A 92 0.18 -7.52 11.04
N VAL A 93 0.28 -6.89 12.21
CA VAL A 93 1.54 -6.37 12.71
C VAL A 93 2.25 -7.53 13.42
N TYR A 94 3.46 -7.87 12.99
CA TYR A 94 4.31 -8.83 13.70
C TYR A 94 5.27 -8.06 14.60
N LEU A 95 5.17 -8.27 15.90
CA LEU A 95 5.99 -7.57 16.90
C LEU A 95 7.03 -8.49 17.51
N GLU A 96 6.70 -9.78 17.64
CA GLU A 96 7.60 -10.76 18.23
C GLU A 96 8.43 -11.46 17.17
N GLU A 97 9.69 -11.73 17.49
CA GLU A 97 10.65 -12.31 16.55
C GLU A 97 10.18 -13.68 16.02
N HIS A 98 9.58 -14.51 16.88
CA HIS A 98 9.06 -15.81 16.48
C HIS A 98 7.92 -15.72 15.46
N GLU A 99 7.11 -14.66 15.51
CA GLU A 99 6.05 -14.40 14.53
C GLU A 99 6.65 -14.01 13.17
N VAL A 100 7.69 -13.17 13.18
CA VAL A 100 8.40 -12.73 11.98
C VAL A 100 9.04 -13.93 11.27
N HIS A 101 9.68 -14.83 12.01
CA HIS A 101 10.28 -16.05 11.44
C HIS A 101 9.23 -17.09 11.01
N GLY A 102 8.09 -17.13 11.68
CA GLY A 102 6.95 -17.99 11.33
C GLY A 102 6.15 -17.48 10.12
N ALA A 103 6.25 -16.19 9.79
CA ALA A 103 5.58 -15.60 8.64
C ALA A 103 6.19 -16.14 7.34
N GLY A 104 5.38 -16.86 6.56
CA GLY A 104 5.82 -17.46 5.30
C GLY A 104 6.46 -16.43 4.36
N GLY A 105 7.65 -16.74 3.84
CA GLY A 105 8.36 -15.90 2.88
C GLY A 105 9.38 -14.92 3.49
N ALA A 106 9.64 -14.98 4.80
CA ALA A 106 10.74 -14.26 5.43
C ALA A 106 12.09 -14.65 4.78
N LYS A 107 12.91 -13.64 4.46
CA LYS A 107 14.30 -13.81 4.04
C LYS A 107 15.18 -13.13 5.09
N HIS A 108 16.27 -13.78 5.47
CA HIS A 108 17.20 -13.26 6.47
C HIS A 108 18.49 -12.80 5.80
N LEU A 109 18.87 -11.54 6.05
CA LEU A 109 20.16 -10.98 5.66
C LEU A 109 20.84 -10.44 6.92
N ARG A 110 22.06 -10.90 7.18
CA ARG A 110 22.88 -10.37 8.29
C ARG A 110 23.86 -9.35 7.74
N LEU A 111 23.80 -8.14 8.28
CA LEU A 111 24.76 -7.08 7.99
C LEU A 111 25.86 -7.14 9.05
N HIS A 112 27.11 -7.16 8.60
CA HIS A 112 28.28 -7.04 9.46
C HIS A 112 28.84 -5.61 9.32
N PRO A 113 29.41 -5.02 10.38
CA PRO A 113 30.21 -3.82 10.22
C PRO A 113 31.40 -4.14 9.31
N ASP A 114 31.82 -3.14 8.52
CA ASP A 114 33.05 -3.20 7.73
C ASP A 114 34.30 -3.32 8.61
#